data_AF-A0AAN6XKX6-F1
#
_entry.id   AF-A0AAN6XKX6-F1
#
_cell.length_a   1.000
_cell.length_b   1.000
_cell.length_c   1.000
_cell.angle_alpha   90.00
_cell.angle_beta   90.00
_cell.angle_gamma   90.00
#
_symmetry.space_group_name_H-M   'P 1'
#
loop_
_entity.id
_entity.type
_entity.pdbx_description
1 polymer ?
#
loop_
_entity_poly.entity_id
_entity_poly.type
_entity_poly.pdbx_seq_one_letter_code
_entity_poly.pdbx_strand_id
1 'polypeptide(L)'
;MKLDTRAMRHLTAEDWKVLAAVEQGSKNHELVPVSIIERFSRLKGGSSLVNKCISTLAKTSLIAKMKEAKYDGYRLTYGGLDYLALHTHSQKKHIYSVGTRVGVGKESDIMLVADHTGAQQILKIHRLGRISFRTVKTNRDYLKKNASGSWMYLSTLAARKEYAFLSALHNAGIPVPLPIAHSRHTIVMSLVDAPPLRQISSVPDPAALYASLIELYLRLAKHGLIHGDYNEFNILIREDVVVSTSSEEDGNTEETITLTPVVIDFPQMISMEHVNAEMYFDRDINCIKTFFERRFHFKATTPGPFYKDVRKTVGQDGFERLDATLEASGITKKMAKDLEAAIRQHEEEKLQNPEAFQADEDDEDDEEEDEDEETASDGEKEEEQQPSIVIGFKTPSGAAEEGMEKLSINDETAMIQPIPELTSLSSNFPPLAILNHPHTR
;
A
#
# COMPACT_ATOMS: atom_id res chain seq x y z
N MET A 1 -0.09 -0.59 -16.73
CA MET A 1 0.83 0.53 -16.38
C MET A 1 1.91 0.01 -15.43
N LYS A 2 3.17 -0.04 -15.87
CA LYS A 2 4.33 -0.45 -15.08
C LYS A 2 5.03 0.81 -14.55
N LEU A 3 5.64 0.76 -13.36
CA LEU A 3 6.44 1.88 -12.83
C LEU A 3 7.78 1.90 -13.56
N ASP A 4 8.07 2.97 -14.29
CA ASP A 4 9.38 3.20 -14.91
C ASP A 4 10.10 4.34 -14.19
N THR A 5 11.25 4.06 -13.58
CA THR A 5 12.06 5.03 -12.81
C THR A 5 13.16 5.70 -13.62
N ARG A 6 13.38 5.32 -14.89
CA ARG A 6 14.53 5.79 -15.69
C ARG A 6 14.54 7.30 -15.88
N ALA A 7 13.38 7.89 -16.17
CA ALA A 7 13.27 9.32 -16.40
C ALA A 7 13.48 10.16 -15.13
N MET A 8 13.41 9.56 -13.94
CA MET A 8 13.50 10.28 -12.66
C MET A 8 14.84 11.00 -12.47
N ARG A 9 15.94 10.42 -12.97
CA ARG A 9 17.30 11.01 -12.91
C ARG A 9 17.48 12.22 -13.83
N HIS A 10 16.63 12.37 -14.84
CA HIS A 10 16.72 13.44 -15.84
C HIS A 10 15.91 14.68 -15.46
N LEU A 11 15.08 14.60 -14.41
CA LEU A 11 14.25 15.72 -13.97
C LEU A 11 15.05 16.71 -13.13
N THR A 12 14.95 17.99 -13.48
CA THR A 12 15.59 19.09 -12.76
C THR A 12 14.74 19.54 -11.56
N ALA A 13 15.34 20.32 -10.65
CA ALA A 13 14.62 20.89 -9.51
C ALA A 13 13.42 21.76 -9.92
N GLU A 14 13.43 22.35 -11.12
CA GLU A 14 12.32 23.15 -11.65
C GLU A 14 11.19 22.26 -12.17
N ASP A 15 11.53 21.14 -12.82
CA ASP A 15 10.54 20.14 -13.27
C ASP A 15 9.75 19.58 -12.07
N TRP A 16 10.43 19.28 -10.96
CA TRP A 16 9.78 18.84 -9.71
C TRP A 16 8.82 19.88 -9.15
N LYS A 17 9.19 21.17 -9.18
CA LYS A 17 8.31 22.27 -8.74
C LYS A 17 7.08 22.41 -9.64
N VAL A 18 7.25 22.27 -10.95
CA VAL A 18 6.13 22.31 -11.91
C VAL A 18 5.22 21.10 -11.74
N LEU A 19 5.76 19.90 -11.55
CA LEU A 19 4.98 18.69 -11.31
C LEU A 19 4.17 18.79 -9.99
N ALA A 20 4.78 19.29 -8.92
CA ALA A 20 4.09 19.57 -7.66
C ALA A 20 3.01 20.66 -7.79
N ALA A 21 3.24 21.66 -8.65
CA ALA A 21 2.24 22.69 -8.96
C ALA A 21 1.03 22.11 -9.69
N VAL A 22 1.24 21.15 -10.61
CA VAL A 22 0.15 20.42 -11.29
C VAL A 22 -0.64 19.59 -10.29
N GLU A 23 0.00 18.88 -9.36
CA GLU A 23 -0.68 18.17 -8.27
C GLU A 23 -1.51 19.10 -7.38
N GLN A 24 -0.94 20.25 -6.99
CA GLN A 24 -1.69 21.21 -6.16
C GLN A 24 -2.89 21.79 -6.91
N GLY A 25 -2.76 22.02 -8.21
CA GLY A 25 -3.86 22.44 -9.07
C GLY A 25 -4.93 21.36 -9.28
N SER A 26 -4.54 20.09 -9.33
CA SER A 26 -5.44 18.97 -9.63
C SER A 26 -6.46 18.71 -8.51
N LYS A 27 -6.22 19.23 -7.30
CA LYS A 27 -7.16 19.17 -6.17
C LYS A 27 -8.49 19.88 -6.47
N ASN A 28 -8.45 20.96 -7.24
CA ASN A 28 -9.62 21.79 -7.53
C ASN A 28 -10.04 21.73 -9.01
N HIS A 29 -9.13 21.32 -9.91
CA HIS A 29 -9.37 21.31 -11.35
C HIS A 29 -8.98 19.96 -11.96
N GLU A 30 -9.87 19.33 -12.72
CA GLU A 30 -9.56 18.07 -13.41
C GLU A 30 -8.43 18.24 -14.44
N LEU A 31 -8.50 19.35 -15.19
CA LEU A 31 -7.43 19.83 -16.06
C LEU A 31 -6.92 21.15 -15.49
N VAL A 32 -5.63 21.21 -15.19
CA VAL A 32 -5.00 22.39 -14.59
C VAL A 32 -4.56 23.33 -15.72
N PRO A 33 -5.09 24.56 -15.81
CA PRO A 33 -4.66 25.55 -16.78
C PRO A 33 -3.21 25.97 -16.55
N VAL A 34 -2.49 26.30 -17.63
CA VAL A 34 -1.08 26.73 -17.56
C VAL A 34 -0.90 27.94 -16.64
N SER A 35 -1.83 28.89 -16.65
CA SER A 35 -1.79 30.06 -15.77
C SER A 35 -1.85 29.73 -14.27
N ILE A 36 -2.48 28.60 -13.91
CA ILE A 36 -2.51 28.09 -12.53
C ILE A 36 -1.18 27.40 -12.19
N ILE A 37 -0.63 26.61 -13.13
CA ILE A 37 0.67 25.95 -12.97
C ILE A 37 1.78 26.99 -12.78
N GLU A 38 1.79 28.06 -13.57
CA GLU A 38 2.72 29.18 -13.44
C GLU A 38 2.63 29.84 -12.06
N ARG A 39 1.40 30.08 -11.58
CA ARG A 39 1.16 30.70 -10.27
C ARG A 39 1.62 29.82 -9.10
N PHE A 40 1.37 28.51 -9.16
CA PHE A 40 1.74 27.58 -8.10
C PHE A 40 3.23 27.20 -8.11
N SER A 41 3.85 27.12 -9.27
CA SER A 41 5.28 26.77 -9.39
C SER A 41 6.21 27.89 -8.89
N ARG A 42 5.76 29.15 -8.90
CA ARG A 42 6.50 30.33 -8.41
C ARG A 42 7.94 30.43 -8.95
N LEU A 43 8.16 29.98 -10.19
CA LEU A 43 9.47 30.01 -10.82
C LEU A 43 9.86 31.45 -11.22
N LYS A 44 11.11 31.83 -10.94
CA LYS A 44 11.64 33.17 -11.24
C LYS A 44 11.93 33.41 -12.73
N GLY A 45 11.93 32.35 -13.56
CA GLY A 45 12.21 32.38 -15.00
C GLY A 45 10.99 32.64 -15.92
N GLY A 46 9.83 32.97 -15.36
CA GLY A 46 8.63 33.33 -16.12
C GLY A 46 7.97 32.17 -16.89
N SER A 47 6.96 32.50 -17.70
CA SER A 47 6.09 31.54 -18.41
C SER A 47 6.84 30.64 -19.42
N SER A 48 7.95 31.13 -20.01
CA SER A 48 8.72 30.33 -20.99
C SER A 48 9.36 29.09 -20.37
N LEU A 49 9.91 29.23 -19.16
CA LEU A 49 10.53 28.14 -18.44
C LEU A 49 9.52 27.09 -17.99
N VAL A 50 8.37 27.53 -17.49
CA VAL A 50 7.26 26.64 -17.10
C VAL A 50 6.79 25.81 -18.32
N ASN A 51 6.65 26.43 -19.49
CA ASN A 51 6.26 25.72 -20.72
C ASN A 51 7.32 24.71 -21.19
N LYS A 52 8.61 25.00 -20.98
CA LYS A 52 9.69 24.04 -21.24
C LYS A 52 9.59 22.83 -20.30
N CYS A 53 9.43 23.06 -18.99
CA CYS A 53 9.23 21.98 -18.00
C CYS A 53 7.98 21.15 -18.30
N ILE A 54 6.86 21.81 -18.63
CA ILE A 54 5.63 21.14 -19.05
C ILE A 54 5.89 20.23 -20.26
N SER A 55 6.65 20.70 -21.24
CA SER A 55 7.00 19.90 -22.41
C SER A 55 7.84 18.68 -22.04
N THR A 56 8.81 18.82 -21.14
CA THR A 56 9.61 17.70 -20.61
C THR A 56 8.73 16.68 -19.88
N LEU A 57 7.90 17.14 -18.93
CA LEU A 57 7.01 16.30 -18.14
C LEU A 57 5.95 15.58 -19.00
N ALA A 58 5.50 16.21 -20.09
CA ALA A 58 4.57 15.61 -21.03
C ALA A 58 5.24 14.54 -21.89
N LYS A 59 6.49 14.75 -22.31
CA LYS A 59 7.28 13.74 -23.05
C LYS A 59 7.55 12.49 -22.23
N THR A 60 7.76 12.64 -20.92
CA THR A 60 7.94 11.52 -19.99
C THR A 60 6.62 10.97 -19.45
N SER A 61 5.47 11.37 -20.01
CA SER A 61 4.13 10.90 -19.64
C SER A 61 3.76 11.11 -18.15
N LEU A 62 4.39 12.07 -17.47
CA LEU A 62 4.08 12.44 -16.07
C LEU A 62 2.87 13.38 -15.96
N ILE A 63 2.65 14.15 -17.04
CA ILE A 63 1.44 14.95 -17.23
C ILE A 63 0.88 14.68 -18.63
N ALA A 64 -0.43 14.83 -18.79
CA ALA A 64 -1.08 14.62 -20.08
C ALA A 64 -1.97 15.80 -20.44
N LYS A 65 -2.00 16.14 -21.73
CA LYS A 65 -2.95 17.10 -22.31
C LYS A 65 -4.15 16.34 -22.88
N MET A 66 -5.37 16.79 -22.59
CA MET A 66 -6.58 16.20 -23.20
C MET A 66 -6.92 16.91 -24.51
N LYS A 67 -6.94 16.16 -25.62
CA LYS A 67 -7.22 16.69 -26.97
C LYS A 67 -8.68 17.14 -27.17
N GLU A 68 -9.62 16.60 -26.40
CA GLU A 68 -11.08 16.85 -26.54
C GLU A 68 -11.66 17.82 -25.49
N ALA A 69 -10.82 18.44 -24.66
CA ALA A 69 -11.30 19.29 -23.58
C ALA A 69 -11.75 20.68 -24.08
N LYS A 70 -12.81 21.22 -23.46
CA LYS A 70 -13.33 22.58 -23.74
C LYS A 70 -12.32 23.69 -23.40
N TYR A 71 -11.29 23.39 -22.64
CA TYR A 71 -10.26 24.35 -22.23
C TYR A 71 -8.88 23.69 -22.17
N ASP A 72 -7.84 24.46 -22.50
CA ASP A 72 -6.47 23.97 -22.54
C ASP A 72 -5.89 23.82 -21.13
N GLY A 73 -5.26 22.69 -20.86
CA GLY A 73 -4.74 22.35 -19.54
C GLY A 73 -4.10 20.97 -19.50
N TYR A 74 -3.43 20.70 -18.39
CA TYR A 74 -2.71 19.45 -18.15
C TYR A 74 -3.31 18.73 -16.94
N ARG A 75 -3.42 17.41 -17.03
CA ARG A 75 -3.76 16.55 -15.89
C ARG A 75 -2.52 15.81 -15.41
N LEU A 76 -2.49 15.52 -14.11
CA LEU A 76 -1.51 14.61 -13.53
C LEU A 76 -1.81 13.17 -13.99
N THR A 77 -0.77 12.42 -14.35
CA THR A 77 -0.89 10.97 -14.62
C THR A 77 -0.48 10.18 -13.39
N TYR A 78 -0.74 8.87 -13.39
CA TYR A 78 -0.31 7.98 -12.30
C TYR A 78 1.20 7.95 -12.17
N GLY A 79 1.95 7.92 -13.28
CA GLY A 79 3.40 8.04 -13.28
C GLY A 79 3.88 9.35 -12.64
N GLY A 80 3.20 10.48 -12.93
CA GLY A 80 3.47 11.75 -12.25
C GLY A 80 3.29 11.68 -10.74
N LEU A 81 2.21 11.04 -10.28
CA LEU A 81 1.96 10.85 -8.86
C LEU A 81 2.99 9.91 -8.20
N ASP A 82 3.38 8.83 -8.88
CA ASP A 82 4.43 7.90 -8.43
C ASP A 82 5.75 8.62 -8.23
N TYR A 83 6.15 9.42 -9.21
CA TYR A 83 7.38 10.20 -9.19
C TYR A 83 7.40 11.18 -8.03
N LEU A 84 6.30 11.89 -7.79
CA LEU A 84 6.18 12.79 -6.64
C LEU A 84 6.29 12.04 -5.31
N ALA A 85 5.71 10.84 -5.21
CA ALA A 85 5.79 10.02 -4.01
C ALA A 85 7.23 9.53 -3.76
N LEU A 86 7.88 8.98 -4.78
CA LEU A 86 9.27 8.53 -4.74
C LEU A 86 10.24 9.67 -4.43
N HIS A 87 10.04 10.84 -5.05
CA HIS A 87 10.85 12.02 -4.78
C HIS A 87 10.75 12.45 -3.31
N THR A 88 9.54 12.40 -2.74
CA THR A 88 9.33 12.70 -1.31
C THR A 88 10.06 11.71 -0.41
N HIS A 89 10.01 10.41 -0.72
CA HIS A 89 10.71 9.37 0.05
C HIS A 89 12.23 9.50 -0.06
N SER A 90 12.73 9.86 -1.25
CA SER A 90 14.15 10.09 -1.49
C SER A 90 14.68 11.32 -0.75
N GLN A 91 13.96 12.45 -0.81
CA GLN A 91 14.31 13.66 -0.05
C GLN A 91 14.36 13.42 1.46
N LYS A 92 13.47 12.58 1.99
CA LYS A 92 13.43 12.19 3.39
C LYS A 92 14.39 11.05 3.76
N LYS A 93 15.18 10.54 2.79
CA LYS A 93 16.15 9.44 2.94
C LYS A 93 15.54 8.10 3.37
N HIS A 94 14.25 7.88 3.10
CA HIS A 94 13.59 6.60 3.30
C HIS A 94 13.93 5.60 2.17
N ILE A 95 14.07 6.10 0.93
CA ILE A 95 14.41 5.28 -0.24
C ILE A 95 15.64 5.88 -0.93
N TYR A 96 16.62 5.04 -1.25
CA TYR A 96 17.82 5.39 -1.99
C TYR A 96 17.85 4.73 -3.38
N SER A 97 17.46 3.47 -3.49
CA SER A 97 17.35 2.76 -4.75
C SER A 97 16.03 2.00 -4.85
N VAL A 98 15.55 1.86 -6.09
CA VAL A 98 14.39 1.03 -6.42
C VAL A 98 14.93 -0.21 -7.11
N GLY A 99 14.55 -1.37 -6.58
CA GLY A 99 14.92 -2.69 -7.10
C GLY A 99 13.80 -3.30 -7.93
N THR A 100 13.82 -4.62 -8.00
CA THR A 100 12.86 -5.41 -8.76
C THR A 100 11.46 -5.37 -8.14
N ARG A 101 10.48 -5.66 -8.99
CA ARG A 101 9.10 -5.82 -8.59
C ARG A 101 8.92 -7.18 -7.94
N VAL A 102 8.53 -7.20 -6.66
CA VAL A 102 8.34 -8.42 -5.87
C VAL A 102 6.98 -9.05 -6.16
N GLY A 103 5.97 -8.21 -6.40
CA GLY A 103 4.63 -8.67 -6.69
C GLY A 103 3.78 -7.61 -7.37
N VAL A 104 2.90 -8.06 -8.27
CA VAL A 104 1.84 -7.24 -8.84
C VAL A 104 0.53 -7.70 -8.21
N GLY A 105 0.04 -6.91 -7.28
CA GLY A 105 -1.33 -7.06 -6.79
C GLY A 105 -2.32 -6.42 -7.75
N LYS A 106 -3.57 -6.83 -7.63
CA LYS A 106 -4.72 -6.22 -8.32
C LYS A 106 -4.91 -4.75 -7.95
N GLU A 107 -4.62 -4.44 -6.69
CA GLU A 107 -4.89 -3.14 -6.06
C GLU A 107 -3.61 -2.40 -5.67
N SER A 108 -2.45 -3.05 -5.79
CA SER A 108 -1.17 -2.44 -5.44
C SER A 108 0.01 -3.08 -6.15
N ASP A 109 1.00 -2.26 -6.52
CA ASP A 109 2.31 -2.74 -6.97
C ASP A 109 3.25 -2.84 -5.74
N ILE A 110 3.96 -3.96 -5.59
CA ILE A 110 4.91 -4.21 -4.50
C ILE A 110 6.33 -4.21 -5.08
N MET A 111 7.14 -3.25 -4.64
CA MET A 111 8.50 -3.03 -5.13
C MET A 111 9.51 -3.25 -4.00
N LEU A 112 10.62 -3.91 -4.29
CA LEU A 112 11.77 -3.93 -3.40
C LEU A 112 12.49 -2.59 -3.49
N VAL A 113 12.82 -1.99 -2.36
CA VAL A 113 13.59 -0.76 -2.29
C VAL A 113 14.70 -0.90 -1.26
N ALA A 114 15.77 -0.12 -1.38
CA ALA A 114 16.78 -0.05 -0.34
C ALA A 114 16.93 1.39 0.16
N ASP A 115 17.21 1.54 1.45
CA ASP A 115 17.54 2.83 2.04
C ASP A 115 19.03 3.19 1.84
N HIS A 116 19.44 4.31 2.42
CA HIS A 116 20.82 4.81 2.34
C HIS A 116 21.85 3.94 3.11
N THR A 117 21.39 3.02 3.96
CA THR A 117 22.24 2.03 4.66
C THR A 117 22.38 0.73 3.89
N GLY A 118 21.61 0.55 2.80
CA GLY A 118 21.51 -0.68 2.04
C GLY A 118 20.51 -1.68 2.62
N ALA A 119 19.75 -1.31 3.65
CA ALA A 119 18.72 -2.17 4.22
C ALA A 119 17.54 -2.28 3.25
N GLN A 120 17.14 -3.53 2.95
CA GLN A 120 16.02 -3.82 2.07
C GLN A 120 14.67 -3.57 2.75
N GLN A 121 13.77 -2.92 2.03
CA GLN A 121 12.44 -2.52 2.46
C GLN A 121 11.45 -2.75 1.32
N ILE A 122 10.15 -2.67 1.65
CA ILE A 122 9.07 -2.79 0.67
C ILE A 122 8.42 -1.43 0.45
N LEU A 123 8.28 -1.06 -0.82
CA LEU A 123 7.43 0.05 -1.28
C LEU A 123 6.14 -0.53 -1.85
N LYS A 124 5.02 -0.30 -1.16
CA LYS A 124 3.67 -0.62 -1.63
C LYS A 124 3.04 0.61 -2.29
N ILE A 125 2.60 0.48 -3.54
CA ILE A 125 1.98 1.56 -4.33
C ILE A 125 0.52 1.21 -4.58
N HIS A 126 -0.42 2.01 -4.06
CA HIS A 126 -1.85 1.75 -4.21
C HIS A 126 -2.39 2.17 -5.58
N ARG A 127 -3.09 1.25 -6.25
CA ARG A 127 -3.61 1.36 -7.61
C ARG A 127 -5.10 1.00 -7.66
N LEU A 128 -5.93 1.75 -6.93
CA LEU A 128 -7.38 1.61 -7.04
C LEU A 128 -7.84 1.98 -8.46
N GLY A 129 -8.79 1.21 -8.99
CA GLY A 129 -9.35 1.41 -10.32
C GLY A 129 -8.60 0.71 -11.47
N ARG A 130 -7.57 -0.10 -11.20
CA ARG A 130 -6.81 -0.82 -12.24
C ARG A 130 -7.67 -1.82 -13.02
N ILE A 131 -8.56 -2.54 -12.35
CA ILE A 131 -9.37 -3.62 -12.96
C ILE A 131 -10.64 -3.08 -13.61
N SER A 132 -11.42 -2.28 -12.89
CA SER A 132 -11.80 -0.93 -13.32
C SER A 132 -11.92 -0.74 -14.84
N PHE A 133 -10.81 -0.28 -15.42
CA PHE A 133 -10.67 0.04 -16.83
C PHE A 133 -10.74 -1.16 -17.79
N ARG A 134 -10.33 -2.38 -17.40
CA ARG A 134 -10.44 -3.58 -18.25
C ARG A 134 -11.92 -3.96 -18.47
N THR A 135 -12.79 -3.77 -17.45
CA THR A 135 -14.23 -4.11 -17.51
C THR A 135 -15.13 -2.93 -17.91
N VAL A 136 -14.62 -1.69 -17.92
CA VAL A 136 -15.38 -0.46 -18.28
C VAL A 136 -15.83 -0.41 -19.75
N LYS A 137 -15.42 -1.36 -20.62
CA LYS A 137 -16.06 -1.52 -21.94
C LYS A 137 -17.56 -1.83 -21.84
N THR A 138 -18.05 -2.35 -20.70
CA THR A 138 -19.44 -2.83 -20.56
C THR A 138 -20.37 -1.90 -19.75
N ASN A 139 -19.87 -1.11 -18.80
CA ASN A 139 -20.70 -0.29 -17.88
C ASN A 139 -20.38 1.22 -17.94
N ARG A 140 -20.43 1.77 -19.15
CA ARG A 140 -19.96 3.12 -19.52
C ARG A 140 -20.74 4.31 -18.92
N ASP A 141 -21.87 4.09 -18.25
CA ASP A 141 -22.81 5.20 -17.95
C ASP A 141 -22.78 5.77 -16.53
N TYR A 142 -22.13 5.13 -15.55
CA TYR A 142 -22.05 5.69 -14.19
C TYR A 142 -20.72 6.40 -13.85
N LEU A 143 -19.60 6.09 -14.52
CA LEU A 143 -18.28 6.68 -14.26
C LEU A 143 -18.05 8.08 -14.88
N LYS A 144 -19.02 8.64 -15.62
CA LYS A 144 -18.86 9.89 -16.39
C LYS A 144 -18.75 11.18 -15.56
N LYS A 145 -18.69 11.12 -14.23
CA LYS A 145 -18.45 12.28 -13.37
C LYS A 145 -17.23 12.01 -12.48
N ASN A 146 -16.05 12.53 -12.86
CA ASN A 146 -14.84 12.68 -12.04
C ASN A 146 -13.89 11.45 -11.89
N ALA A 147 -13.87 10.49 -12.81
CA ALA A 147 -13.20 9.20 -12.60
C ALA A 147 -11.67 9.26 -12.30
N SER A 148 -10.84 9.94 -13.11
CA SER A 148 -9.37 9.80 -12.97
C SER A 148 -8.78 10.49 -11.72
N GLY A 149 -9.27 11.69 -11.38
CA GLY A 149 -8.85 12.38 -10.15
C GLY A 149 -9.40 11.71 -8.89
N SER A 150 -10.58 11.09 -8.99
CA SER A 150 -11.18 10.30 -7.92
C SER A 150 -10.33 9.07 -7.58
N TRP A 151 -9.83 8.33 -8.57
CA TRP A 151 -9.05 7.11 -8.28
C TRP A 151 -7.69 7.39 -7.63
N MET A 152 -6.94 8.41 -8.10
CA MET A 152 -5.69 8.82 -7.45
C MET A 152 -5.91 9.29 -6.00
N TYR A 153 -7.01 10.01 -5.78
CA TYR A 153 -7.42 10.45 -4.46
C TYR A 153 -7.79 9.26 -3.56
N LEU A 154 -8.57 8.30 -4.07
CA LEU A 154 -8.93 7.08 -3.36
C LEU A 154 -7.70 6.22 -3.04
N SER A 155 -6.75 6.06 -3.96
CA SER A 155 -5.47 5.40 -3.69
C SER A 155 -4.66 6.09 -2.60
N THR A 156 -4.64 7.42 -2.59
CA THR A 156 -3.97 8.21 -1.53
C THR A 156 -4.64 7.98 -0.18
N LEU A 157 -5.97 7.91 -0.17
CA LEU A 157 -6.73 7.66 1.04
C LEU A 157 -6.56 6.22 1.56
N ALA A 158 -6.49 5.24 0.65
CA ALA A 158 -6.20 3.84 0.97
C ALA A 158 -4.82 3.71 1.63
N ALA A 159 -3.79 4.31 1.03
CA ALA A 159 -2.43 4.28 1.59
C ALA A 159 -2.35 4.97 2.96
N ARG A 160 -3.04 6.10 3.13
CA ARG A 160 -3.11 6.78 4.43
C ARG A 160 -3.80 5.93 5.48
N LYS A 161 -4.92 5.29 5.11
CA LYS A 161 -5.69 4.39 5.98
C LYS A 161 -4.80 3.21 6.40
N GLU A 162 -4.21 2.50 5.45
CA GLU A 162 -3.35 1.35 5.72
C GLU A 162 -2.13 1.72 6.58
N TYR A 163 -1.45 2.85 6.30
CA TYR A 163 -0.32 3.28 7.13
C TYR A 163 -0.73 3.55 8.59
N ALA A 164 -1.91 4.13 8.80
CA ALA A 164 -2.44 4.37 10.14
C ALA A 164 -2.77 3.05 10.86
N PHE A 165 -3.38 2.08 10.16
CA PHE A 165 -3.61 0.73 10.70
C PHE A 165 -2.31 0.01 11.04
N LEU A 166 -1.34 -0.02 10.12
CA LEU A 166 -0.03 -0.62 10.35
C LEU A 166 0.64 -0.03 11.60
N SER A 167 0.59 1.30 11.74
CA SER A 167 1.21 1.98 12.89
C SER A 167 0.53 1.61 14.20
N ALA A 168 -0.81 1.60 14.21
CA ALA A 168 -1.59 1.21 15.38
C ALA A 168 -1.39 -0.25 15.77
N LEU A 169 -1.42 -1.16 14.80
CA LEU A 169 -1.25 -2.60 14.99
C LEU A 169 0.16 -2.96 15.46
N HIS A 170 1.18 -2.35 14.85
CA HIS A 170 2.57 -2.54 15.26
C HIS A 170 2.79 -2.06 16.71
N ASN A 171 2.26 -0.89 17.08
CA ASN A 171 2.35 -0.38 18.45
C ASN A 171 1.59 -1.25 19.47
N ALA A 172 0.51 -1.90 19.04
CA ALA A 172 -0.22 -2.87 19.83
C ALA A 172 0.47 -4.25 19.93
N GLY A 173 1.64 -4.41 19.30
CA GLY A 173 2.41 -5.65 19.29
C GLY A 173 1.76 -6.78 18.47
N ILE A 174 0.91 -6.43 17.51
CA ILE A 174 0.40 -7.37 16.50
C ILE A 174 1.52 -7.62 15.48
N PRO A 175 1.79 -8.88 15.09
CA PRO A 175 2.79 -9.20 14.07
C PRO A 175 2.36 -8.67 12.70
N VAL A 176 2.85 -7.48 12.36
CA VAL A 176 2.67 -6.79 11.07
C VAL A 176 4.01 -6.21 10.62
N PRO A 177 4.20 -5.88 9.32
CA PRO A 177 5.37 -5.15 8.87
C PRO A 177 5.54 -3.81 9.62
N LEU A 178 6.77 -3.44 9.95
CA LEU A 178 7.08 -2.14 10.55
C LEU A 178 6.78 -1.03 9.52
N PRO A 179 5.84 -0.10 9.80
CA PRO A 179 5.58 1.03 8.93
C PRO A 179 6.70 2.08 9.07
N ILE A 180 7.36 2.41 7.96
CA ILE A 180 8.51 3.33 7.96
C ILE A 180 8.04 4.72 7.54
N ALA A 181 7.37 4.83 6.40
CA ALA A 181 6.94 6.11 5.86
C ALA A 181 5.70 5.98 4.96
N HIS A 182 5.00 7.09 4.78
CA HIS A 182 3.86 7.21 3.87
C HIS A 182 3.97 8.50 3.06
N SER A 183 3.66 8.42 1.76
CA SER A 183 3.60 9.57 0.86
C SER A 183 2.56 9.32 -0.23
N ARG A 184 1.52 10.17 -0.30
CA ARG A 184 0.43 10.07 -1.29
C ARG A 184 -0.20 8.67 -1.25
N HIS A 185 -0.10 7.91 -2.34
CA HIS A 185 -0.63 6.57 -2.49
C HIS A 185 0.42 5.48 -2.20
N THR A 186 1.54 5.81 -1.58
CA THR A 186 2.62 4.85 -1.31
C THR A 186 2.97 4.73 0.17
N ILE A 187 3.36 3.52 0.55
CA ILE A 187 3.81 3.16 1.89
C ILE A 187 5.17 2.47 1.78
N VAL A 188 6.11 2.85 2.64
CA VAL A 188 7.38 2.17 2.85
C VAL A 188 7.27 1.41 4.16
N MET A 189 7.58 0.12 4.14
CA MET A 189 7.51 -0.78 5.29
C MET A 189 8.68 -1.76 5.30
N SER A 190 8.95 -2.40 6.44
CA SER A 190 9.99 -3.43 6.53
C SER A 190 9.71 -4.60 5.60
N LEU A 191 10.75 -5.16 4.99
CA LEU A 191 10.68 -6.45 4.34
C LEU A 191 10.44 -7.54 5.40
N VAL A 192 9.42 -8.38 5.16
CA VAL A 192 9.17 -9.58 5.96
C VAL A 192 9.70 -10.76 5.16
N ASP A 193 10.76 -11.39 5.67
CA ASP A 193 11.34 -12.60 5.07
C ASP A 193 10.48 -13.82 5.43
N ALA A 194 9.36 -13.96 4.72
CA ALA A 194 8.36 -14.99 4.94
C ALA A 194 7.53 -15.20 3.67
N PRO A 195 7.37 -16.45 3.20
CA PRO A 195 6.46 -16.73 2.10
C PRO A 195 4.99 -16.57 2.54
N PRO A 196 4.07 -16.23 1.61
CA PRO A 196 2.64 -16.33 1.86
C PRO A 196 2.21 -17.75 2.22
N LEU A 197 1.21 -17.87 3.10
CA LEU A 197 0.66 -19.14 3.58
C LEU A 197 0.21 -20.06 2.43
N ARG A 198 -0.26 -19.48 1.31
CA ARG A 198 -0.60 -20.20 0.08
C ARG A 198 0.54 -21.09 -0.44
N GLN A 199 1.79 -20.63 -0.32
CA GLN A 199 2.97 -21.32 -0.85
C GLN A 199 3.47 -22.44 0.06
N ILE A 200 2.96 -22.55 1.29
CA ILE A 200 3.44 -23.51 2.27
C ILE A 200 2.92 -24.89 1.94
N SER A 201 3.86 -25.82 1.76
CA SER A 201 3.55 -27.14 1.22
C SER A 201 3.08 -28.13 2.27
N SER A 202 3.71 -28.08 3.44
CA SER A 202 3.45 -28.96 4.58
C SER A 202 3.75 -28.21 5.86
N VAL A 203 2.91 -28.41 6.86
CA VAL A 203 3.09 -27.88 8.20
C VAL A 203 3.16 -29.07 9.15
N PRO A 204 4.21 -29.21 9.99
CA PRO A 204 4.35 -30.34 10.91
C PRO A 204 3.18 -30.45 11.90
N ASP A 205 2.71 -29.31 12.42
CA ASP A 205 1.54 -29.23 13.29
C ASP A 205 0.51 -28.21 12.76
N PRO A 206 -0.41 -28.63 11.87
CA PRO A 206 -1.47 -27.76 11.38
C PRO A 206 -2.41 -27.27 12.48
N ALA A 207 -2.56 -28.01 13.59
CA ALA A 207 -3.45 -27.62 14.68
C ALA A 207 -2.88 -26.41 15.45
N ALA A 208 -1.58 -26.43 15.74
CA ALA A 208 -0.90 -25.30 16.37
C ALA A 208 -0.91 -24.05 15.48
N LEU A 209 -0.60 -24.20 14.18
CA LEU A 209 -0.66 -23.06 13.25
C LEU A 209 -2.09 -22.50 13.14
N TYR A 210 -3.10 -23.36 13.00
CA TYR A 210 -4.49 -22.93 12.97
C TYR A 210 -4.88 -22.16 14.24
N ALA A 211 -4.52 -22.69 15.42
CA ALA A 211 -4.78 -22.03 16.69
C ALA A 211 -4.12 -20.65 16.75
N SER A 212 -2.86 -20.52 16.32
CA SER A 212 -2.14 -19.24 16.29
C SER A 212 -2.80 -18.21 15.37
N LEU A 213 -3.30 -18.63 14.20
CA LEU A 213 -3.98 -17.74 13.24
C LEU A 213 -5.32 -17.25 13.78
N ILE A 214 -6.08 -18.13 14.43
CA ILE A 214 -7.34 -17.77 15.06
C ILE A 214 -7.10 -16.88 16.27
N GLU A 215 -6.11 -17.17 17.10
CA GLU A 215 -5.75 -16.33 18.24
C GLU A 215 -5.34 -14.92 17.80
N LEU A 216 -4.50 -14.82 16.76
CA LEU A 216 -4.11 -13.55 16.16
C LEU A 216 -5.32 -12.76 15.64
N TYR A 217 -6.23 -13.44 14.95
CA TYR A 217 -7.47 -12.83 14.47
C TYR A 217 -8.37 -12.35 15.63
N LEU A 218 -8.51 -13.14 16.68
CA LEU A 218 -9.25 -12.75 17.87
C LEU A 218 -8.59 -11.58 18.60
N ARG A 219 -7.27 -11.46 18.57
CA ARG A 219 -6.55 -10.31 19.11
C ARG A 219 -6.86 -9.04 18.33
N LEU A 220 -6.93 -9.10 17.00
CA LEU A 220 -7.42 -7.98 16.16
C LEU A 220 -8.84 -7.58 16.57
N ALA A 221 -9.73 -8.57 16.72
CA ALA A 221 -11.13 -8.32 17.09
C ALA A 221 -11.25 -7.69 18.49
N LYS A 222 -10.42 -8.11 19.46
CA LYS A 222 -10.36 -7.49 20.80
C LYS A 222 -9.97 -6.01 20.76
N HIS A 223 -9.12 -5.62 19.80
CA HIS A 223 -8.79 -4.22 19.51
C HIS A 223 -9.89 -3.45 18.75
N GLY A 224 -11.04 -4.10 18.49
CA GLY A 224 -12.18 -3.50 17.80
C GLY A 224 -12.09 -3.61 16.27
N LEU A 225 -11.21 -4.45 15.73
CA LEU A 225 -10.92 -4.50 14.30
C LEU A 225 -11.21 -5.85 13.67
N ILE A 226 -11.78 -5.80 12.47
CA ILE A 226 -11.93 -6.93 11.56
C ILE A 226 -11.03 -6.67 10.36
N HIS A 227 -10.29 -7.70 9.93
CA HIS A 227 -9.39 -7.57 8.79
C HIS A 227 -10.17 -7.33 7.49
N GLY A 228 -11.23 -8.12 7.28
CA GLY A 228 -12.10 -8.04 6.11
C GLY A 228 -11.60 -8.89 4.93
N ASP A 229 -10.31 -9.17 4.82
CA ASP A 229 -9.75 -10.04 3.76
C ASP A 229 -8.70 -11.00 4.34
N TYR A 230 -9.06 -11.70 5.41
CA TYR A 230 -8.15 -12.61 6.11
C TYR A 230 -8.07 -13.97 5.41
N ASN A 231 -7.07 -14.16 4.55
CA ASN A 231 -6.91 -15.32 3.69
C ASN A 231 -5.42 -15.76 3.57
N GLU A 232 -5.17 -16.85 2.86
CA GLU A 232 -3.84 -17.45 2.67
C GLU A 232 -2.84 -16.61 1.86
N PHE A 233 -3.31 -15.53 1.22
CA PHE A 233 -2.48 -14.59 0.46
C PHE A 233 -2.00 -13.43 1.34
N ASN A 234 -2.78 -13.05 2.35
CA ASN A 234 -2.53 -11.91 3.24
C ASN A 234 -1.88 -12.32 4.58
N ILE A 235 -1.49 -13.57 4.70
CA ILE A 235 -0.78 -14.12 5.86
C ILE A 235 0.57 -14.65 5.37
N LEU A 236 1.65 -14.07 5.88
CA LEU A 236 3.02 -14.54 5.67
C LEU A 236 3.43 -15.40 6.86
N ILE A 237 4.14 -16.50 6.64
CA ILE A 237 4.62 -17.36 7.73
C ILE A 237 6.14 -17.27 7.80
N ARG A 238 6.63 -16.73 8.92
CA ARG A 238 8.04 -16.73 9.24
C ARG A 238 8.40 -18.05 9.91
N GLU A 239 9.48 -18.66 9.45
CA GLU A 239 10.05 -19.86 10.05
C GLU A 239 11.20 -19.47 10.96
N ASP A 240 11.03 -19.63 12.27
CA ASP A 240 12.06 -19.38 13.26
C ASP A 240 12.59 -20.72 13.80
N VAL A 241 13.87 -21.02 13.57
CA VAL A 241 14.51 -22.23 14.10
C VAL A 241 14.97 -21.97 15.53
N VAL A 242 14.28 -22.56 16.50
CA VAL A 242 14.69 -22.50 17.90
C VAL A 242 15.53 -23.73 18.21
N VAL A 243 16.82 -23.50 18.42
CA VAL A 243 17.75 -24.54 18.87
C VAL A 243 17.66 -24.62 20.40
N SER A 244 16.90 -25.58 20.89
CA SER A 244 16.85 -25.89 22.32
C SER A 244 18.04 -26.78 22.65
N THR A 245 19.00 -26.29 23.43
CA THR A 245 20.04 -27.15 24.00
C THR A 245 19.46 -27.83 25.23
N SER A 246 19.00 -29.07 25.08
CA SER A 246 18.69 -29.92 26.23
C SER A 246 20.00 -30.34 26.90
N SER A 247 20.05 -30.11 28.21
CA SER A 247 21.17 -30.34 29.13
C SER A 247 22.00 -31.60 28.86
N GLU A 248 23.30 -31.38 28.62
CA GLU A 248 24.54 -32.17 28.78
C GLU A 248 24.62 -33.72 28.81
N GLU A 249 23.57 -34.54 28.72
CA GLU A 249 23.75 -36.01 28.82
C GLU A 249 23.38 -36.84 27.58
N ASP A 250 22.60 -36.32 26.64
CA ASP A 250 22.40 -36.94 25.33
C ASP A 250 22.62 -35.86 24.26
N GLY A 251 23.69 -35.99 23.47
CA GLY A 251 24.13 -35.00 22.46
C GLY A 251 23.18 -34.80 21.27
N ASN A 252 21.87 -34.93 21.47
CA ASN A 252 20.86 -34.73 20.46
C ASN A 252 20.43 -33.26 20.46
N THR A 253 20.75 -32.53 19.39
CA THR A 253 20.27 -31.18 19.17
C THR A 253 18.86 -31.27 18.57
N GLU A 254 17.83 -30.97 19.37
CA GLU A 254 16.46 -30.91 18.85
C GLU A 254 16.20 -29.52 18.26
N GLU A 255 16.23 -29.44 16.93
CA GLU A 255 15.81 -28.25 16.18
C GLU A 255 14.28 -28.22 16.14
N THR A 256 13.66 -27.25 16.83
CA THR A 256 12.21 -27.04 16.77
C THR A 256 11.92 -25.84 15.88
N ILE A 257 11.17 -26.07 14.80
CA ILE A 257 10.72 -25.02 13.88
C ILE A 257 9.45 -24.39 14.46
N THR A 258 9.50 -23.09 14.74
CA THR A 258 8.34 -22.30 15.14
C THR A 258 7.84 -21.50 13.94
N LEU A 259 6.54 -21.57 13.68
CA LEU A 259 5.89 -20.84 12.59
C LEU A 259 5.18 -19.60 13.16
N THR A 260 5.68 -18.42 12.82
CA THR A 260 5.13 -17.14 13.29
C THR A 260 4.34 -16.47 12.16
N PRO A 261 3.01 -16.34 12.28
CA PRO A 261 2.21 -15.65 11.28
C PRO A 261 2.35 -14.13 11.36
N VAL A 262 2.51 -13.49 10.21
CA VAL A 262 2.56 -12.04 10.02
C VAL A 262 1.46 -11.64 9.05
N VAL A 263 0.63 -10.68 9.44
CA VAL A 263 -0.54 -10.26 8.65
C VAL A 263 -0.18 -9.02 7.83
N ILE A 264 -0.68 -8.96 6.60
CA ILE A 264 -0.48 -7.85 5.67
C ILE A 264 -1.81 -7.43 5.01
N ASP A 265 -1.79 -6.28 4.35
CA ASP A 265 -2.90 -5.73 3.55
C ASP A 265 -4.11 -5.26 4.36
N PHE A 266 -4.01 -4.04 4.92
CA PHE A 266 -5.01 -3.47 5.82
C PHE A 266 -5.99 -2.41 5.25
N PRO A 267 -6.10 -2.13 3.94
CA PRO A 267 -7.04 -1.11 3.47
C PRO A 267 -8.51 -1.51 3.71
N GLN A 268 -8.80 -2.82 3.77
CA GLN A 268 -10.13 -3.39 3.95
C GLN A 268 -10.59 -3.53 5.40
N MET A 269 -9.77 -3.10 6.36
CA MET A 269 -10.13 -3.20 7.76
C MET A 269 -11.36 -2.36 8.09
N ILE A 270 -12.22 -2.94 8.91
CA ILE A 270 -13.45 -2.32 9.41
C ILE A 270 -13.55 -2.45 10.93
N SER A 271 -14.33 -1.57 11.54
CA SER A 271 -14.65 -1.66 12.97
C SER A 271 -15.58 -2.83 13.27
N MET A 272 -15.41 -3.44 14.44
CA MET A 272 -16.34 -4.40 15.04
C MET A 272 -17.74 -3.81 15.27
N GLU A 273 -17.93 -2.49 15.21
CA GLU A 273 -19.24 -1.81 15.32
C GLU A 273 -19.92 -1.60 13.96
N HIS A 274 -19.29 -2.01 12.86
CA HIS A 274 -19.85 -1.87 11.53
C HIS A 274 -21.16 -2.66 11.36
N VAL A 275 -22.09 -2.15 10.54
CA VAL A 275 -23.41 -2.77 10.30
C VAL A 275 -23.28 -4.21 9.80
N ASN A 276 -22.26 -4.47 8.99
CA ASN A 276 -21.99 -5.79 8.40
C ASN A 276 -20.86 -6.55 9.11
N ALA A 277 -20.44 -6.12 10.30
CA ALA A 277 -19.28 -6.70 11.00
C ALA A 277 -19.38 -8.23 11.18
N GLU A 278 -20.55 -8.76 11.55
CA GLU A 278 -20.78 -10.21 11.71
C GLU A 278 -20.49 -10.98 10.41
N MET A 279 -20.90 -10.45 9.26
CA MET A 279 -20.66 -11.09 7.96
C MET A 279 -19.17 -11.14 7.60
N TYR A 280 -18.44 -10.04 7.80
CA TYR A 280 -17.00 -10.00 7.51
C TYR A 280 -16.19 -10.87 8.48
N PHE A 281 -16.57 -10.88 9.75
CA PHE A 281 -15.96 -11.74 10.77
C PHE A 281 -16.10 -13.23 10.43
N ASP A 282 -17.32 -13.65 10.08
CA ASP A 282 -17.59 -15.03 9.69
C ASP A 282 -16.90 -15.38 8.36
N ARG A 283 -16.84 -14.44 7.41
CA ARG A 283 -16.11 -14.60 6.13
C ARG A 283 -14.63 -14.92 6.37
N ASP A 284 -13.95 -14.08 7.14
CA ASP A 284 -12.52 -14.22 7.45
C ASP A 284 -12.21 -15.58 8.12
N ILE A 285 -13.00 -15.97 9.12
CA ILE A 285 -12.80 -17.27 9.81
C ILE A 285 -13.05 -18.44 8.87
N ASN A 286 -14.09 -18.35 8.03
CA ASN A 286 -14.43 -19.42 7.09
C ASN A 286 -13.37 -19.56 5.98
N CYS A 287 -12.72 -18.48 5.56
CA CYS A 287 -11.58 -18.53 4.65
C CYS A 287 -10.46 -19.40 5.23
N ILE A 288 -10.06 -19.16 6.48
CA ILE A 288 -9.02 -19.97 7.15
C ILE A 288 -9.47 -21.42 7.33
N LYS A 289 -10.71 -21.67 7.79
CA LYS A 289 -11.23 -23.04 7.94
C LYS A 289 -11.20 -23.82 6.64
N THR A 290 -11.67 -23.19 5.56
CA THR A 290 -11.73 -23.80 4.23
C THR A 290 -10.33 -24.07 3.68
N PHE A 291 -9.40 -23.15 3.88
CA PHE A 291 -8.01 -23.33 3.48
C PHE A 291 -7.36 -24.52 4.20
N PHE A 292 -7.49 -24.62 5.52
CA PHE A 292 -6.91 -25.72 6.30
C PHE A 292 -7.53 -27.09 5.97
N GLU A 293 -8.85 -27.13 5.72
CA GLU A 293 -9.53 -28.35 5.31
C GLU A 293 -9.04 -28.83 3.93
N ARG A 294 -8.85 -27.90 2.98
CA ARG A 294 -8.40 -28.23 1.62
C ARG A 294 -6.92 -28.55 1.55
N ARG A 295 -6.07 -27.76 2.22
CA ARG A 295 -4.62 -27.78 2.06
C ARG A 295 -3.90 -28.76 2.98
N PHE A 296 -4.39 -28.91 4.20
CA PHE A 296 -3.77 -29.73 5.25
C PHE A 296 -4.67 -30.85 5.73
N HIS A 297 -5.87 -31.01 5.16
CA HIS A 297 -6.89 -31.97 5.60
C HIS A 297 -7.22 -31.86 7.09
N PHE A 298 -7.05 -30.66 7.65
CA PHE A 298 -7.28 -30.38 9.05
C PHE A 298 -8.67 -29.78 9.26
N LYS A 299 -9.43 -30.37 10.19
CA LYS A 299 -10.71 -29.85 10.65
C LYS A 299 -10.63 -29.51 12.13
N ALA A 300 -10.87 -28.25 12.45
CA ALA A 300 -10.98 -27.82 13.83
C ALA A 300 -12.15 -28.53 14.53
N THR A 301 -11.88 -29.14 15.68
CA THR A 301 -12.90 -29.76 16.53
C THR A 301 -13.68 -28.75 17.36
N THR A 302 -13.08 -27.57 17.58
CA THR A 302 -13.67 -26.50 18.40
C THR A 302 -14.68 -25.70 17.56
N PRO A 303 -15.96 -25.61 17.98
CA PRO A 303 -16.94 -24.77 17.30
C PRO A 303 -16.64 -23.29 17.50
N GLY A 304 -17.00 -22.46 16.52
CA GLY A 304 -16.70 -21.01 16.55
C GLY A 304 -15.28 -20.69 16.05
N PRO A 305 -14.69 -19.54 16.43
CA PRO A 305 -15.27 -18.51 17.30
C PRO A 305 -16.47 -17.79 16.65
N PHE A 306 -17.41 -17.32 17.46
CA PHE A 306 -18.61 -16.62 17.00
C PHE A 306 -18.51 -15.12 17.27
N TYR A 307 -18.93 -14.31 16.31
CA TYR A 307 -18.88 -12.85 16.40
C TYR A 307 -19.51 -12.30 17.70
N LYS A 308 -20.67 -12.84 18.11
CA LYS A 308 -21.41 -12.38 19.30
C LYS A 308 -20.65 -12.56 20.62
N ASP A 309 -19.79 -13.56 20.69
CA ASP A 309 -19.00 -13.84 21.88
C ASP A 309 -17.78 -12.93 21.92
N VAL A 310 -17.13 -12.74 20.78
CA VAL A 310 -15.94 -11.88 20.64
C VAL A 310 -16.31 -10.40 20.78
N ARG A 311 -17.49 -9.99 20.29
CA ARG A 311 -17.96 -8.61 20.44
C ARG A 311 -18.02 -8.16 21.92
N LYS A 312 -18.30 -9.08 22.84
CA LYS A 312 -18.35 -8.78 24.28
C LYS A 312 -16.97 -8.51 24.88
N THR A 313 -15.90 -9.05 24.29
CA THR A 313 -14.53 -8.92 24.78
C THR A 313 -13.77 -7.74 24.18
N VAL A 314 -14.40 -7.01 23.24
CA VAL A 314 -13.81 -5.83 22.60
C VAL A 314 -13.53 -4.74 23.64
N GLY A 315 -12.28 -4.27 23.70
CA GLY A 315 -11.84 -3.24 24.65
C GLY A 315 -11.81 -3.68 26.11
N GLN A 316 -11.96 -4.97 26.40
CA GLN A 316 -11.72 -5.53 27.73
C GLN A 316 -10.22 -5.79 27.94
N ASP A 317 -9.81 -6.14 29.16
CA ASP A 317 -8.43 -6.55 29.49
C ASP A 317 -7.32 -5.53 29.15
N GLY A 318 -7.65 -4.24 29.06
CA GLY A 318 -6.67 -3.18 28.75
C GLY A 318 -6.33 -3.06 27.27
N PHE A 319 -7.06 -3.75 26.36
CA PHE A 319 -6.90 -3.58 24.93
C PHE A 319 -7.44 -2.21 24.47
N GLU A 320 -6.58 -1.41 23.82
CA GLU A 320 -6.99 -0.13 23.23
C GLU A 320 -7.92 -0.36 22.01
N ARG A 321 -8.99 0.44 21.92
CA ARG A 321 -9.92 0.48 20.79
C ARG A 321 -9.28 1.21 19.61
N LEU A 322 -8.53 0.46 18.80
CA LEU A 322 -7.79 1.01 17.66
C LEU A 322 -8.73 1.55 16.59
N ASP A 323 -9.95 1.01 16.48
CA ASP A 323 -10.98 1.54 15.58
C ASP A 323 -11.35 2.99 15.89
N ALA A 324 -11.54 3.32 17.18
CA ALA A 324 -11.85 4.70 17.60
C ALA A 324 -10.65 5.64 17.42
N THR A 325 -9.43 5.19 17.72
CA THR A 325 -8.20 5.97 17.53
C THR A 325 -7.96 6.31 16.05
N LEU A 326 -8.34 5.40 15.15
CA LEU A 326 -8.19 5.60 13.71
C LEU A 326 -9.26 6.50 13.11
N GLU A 327 -10.48 6.53 13.66
CA GLU A 327 -11.45 7.58 13.31
C GLU A 327 -10.94 8.99 13.66
N ALA A 328 -10.13 9.11 14.72
CA ALA A 328 -9.51 10.36 15.13
C ALA A 328 -8.33 10.80 14.24
N SER A 329 -7.80 9.92 13.36
CA SER A 329 -6.62 10.17 12.50
C SER A 329 -6.82 11.20 11.37
N GLY A 330 -8.00 11.83 11.32
CA GLY A 330 -8.33 12.89 10.38
C GLY A 330 -8.91 12.39 9.04
N ILE A 331 -9.37 11.15 8.99
CA ILE A 331 -10.20 10.64 7.89
C ILE A 331 -11.65 11.02 8.20
N THR A 332 -12.25 11.87 7.37
CA THR A 332 -13.66 12.24 7.58
C THR A 332 -14.57 11.05 7.29
N LYS A 333 -15.75 10.98 7.94
CA LYS A 333 -16.74 9.93 7.69
C LYS A 333 -17.12 9.79 6.20
N LYS A 334 -17.14 10.90 5.47
CA LYS A 334 -17.38 10.91 4.02
C LYS A 334 -16.26 10.17 3.27
N MET A 335 -15.00 10.50 3.58
CA MET A 335 -13.83 9.86 2.98
C MET A 335 -13.82 8.36 3.24
N ALA A 336 -14.08 7.94 4.48
CA ALA A 336 -14.16 6.52 4.84
C ALA A 336 -15.23 5.79 4.01
N LYS A 337 -16.42 6.40 3.85
CA LYS A 337 -17.51 5.83 3.05
C LYS A 337 -17.18 5.77 1.55
N ASP A 338 -16.55 6.80 1.00
CA ASP A 338 -16.15 6.83 -0.41
C ASP A 338 -15.10 5.74 -0.69
N LEU A 339 -14.15 5.53 0.24
CA LEU A 339 -13.15 4.47 0.15
C LEU A 339 -13.79 3.08 0.27
N GLU A 340 -14.65 2.87 1.27
CA GLU A 340 -15.35 1.59 1.47
C GLU A 340 -16.23 1.23 0.27
N ALA A 341 -16.90 2.20 -0.34
CA ALA A 341 -17.68 1.97 -1.55
C ALA A 341 -16.80 1.53 -2.74
N ALA A 342 -15.64 2.17 -2.92
CA ALA A 342 -14.70 1.82 -3.99
C ALA A 342 -14.11 0.41 -3.80
N ILE A 343 -13.75 0.09 -2.56
CA ILE A 343 -13.30 -1.24 -2.12
C ILE A 343 -14.37 -2.29 -2.42
N ARG A 344 -15.61 -2.05 -1.96
CA ARG A 344 -16.68 -3.04 -2.08
C ARG A 344 -17.04 -3.29 -3.53
N GLN A 345 -17.09 -2.23 -4.33
CA GLN A 345 -17.28 -2.39 -5.78
C GLN A 345 -16.19 -3.26 -6.39
N HIS A 346 -14.94 -3.07 -5.98
CA HIS A 346 -13.83 -3.88 -6.46
C HIS A 346 -13.93 -5.35 -6.01
N GLU A 347 -14.36 -5.61 -4.77
CA GLU A 347 -14.66 -6.97 -4.29
C GLU A 347 -15.81 -7.63 -5.06
N GLU A 348 -16.87 -6.88 -5.36
CA GLU A 348 -18.02 -7.35 -6.14
C GLU A 348 -17.60 -7.68 -7.59
N GLU A 349 -16.77 -6.84 -8.21
CA GLU A 349 -16.19 -7.09 -9.54
C GLU A 349 -15.31 -8.36 -9.53
N LYS A 350 -14.53 -8.58 -8.45
CA LYS A 350 -13.70 -9.80 -8.25
C LYS A 350 -14.53 -11.07 -8.24
N LEU A 351 -15.72 -11.02 -7.63
CA LEU A 351 -16.61 -12.17 -7.55
C LEU A 351 -17.32 -12.45 -8.88
N GLN A 352 -17.64 -11.40 -9.63
CA GLN A 352 -18.36 -11.51 -10.90
C GLN A 352 -17.48 -11.91 -12.09
N ASN A 353 -16.18 -11.62 -12.04
CA ASN A 353 -15.27 -11.92 -13.15
C ASN A 353 -13.95 -12.57 -12.69
N PRO A 354 -13.98 -13.79 -12.11
CA PRO A 354 -12.76 -14.42 -11.58
C PRO A 354 -11.65 -14.63 -12.62
N GLU A 355 -11.99 -14.73 -13.91
CA GLU A 355 -11.02 -14.94 -15.02
C GLU A 355 -10.25 -13.66 -15.38
N ALA A 356 -10.88 -12.47 -15.38
CA ALA A 356 -10.14 -11.19 -15.49
C ALA A 356 -9.30 -10.87 -14.23
N PHE A 357 -9.34 -11.76 -13.24
CA PHE A 357 -8.75 -11.64 -11.92
C PHE A 357 -7.74 -12.78 -11.65
N GLN A 358 -7.43 -13.65 -12.60
CA GLN A 358 -6.22 -14.47 -12.52
C GLN A 358 -5.01 -13.58 -12.85
N ALA A 359 -3.93 -13.74 -12.09
CA ALA A 359 -2.72 -12.96 -12.28
C ALA A 359 -2.08 -13.39 -13.61
N ASP A 360 -2.01 -12.46 -14.57
CA ASP A 360 -1.11 -12.55 -15.72
C ASP A 360 0.33 -12.55 -15.15
N GLU A 361 0.89 -13.75 -14.87
CA GLU A 361 2.34 -13.94 -14.67
C GLU A 361 3.10 -13.88 -16.01
N ASP A 362 2.38 -13.89 -17.15
CA ASP A 362 2.94 -13.83 -18.50
C ASP A 362 2.42 -12.58 -19.25
N ASP A 363 2.94 -11.40 -18.92
CA ASP A 363 2.89 -10.20 -19.81
C ASP A 363 4.34 -9.89 -20.24
N GLU A 364 4.95 -10.85 -20.94
CA GLU A 364 5.95 -10.59 -21.99
C GLU A 364 5.17 -10.26 -23.27
N ASP A 365 5.54 -9.14 -23.89
CA ASP A 365 5.08 -8.64 -25.19
C ASP A 365 3.65 -8.10 -25.31
N ASP A 366 3.46 -6.84 -24.88
CA ASP A 366 2.59 -5.90 -25.59
C ASP A 366 3.50 -4.99 -26.43
N GLU A 367 3.92 -5.47 -27.60
CA GLU A 367 4.37 -4.58 -28.67
C GLU A 367 3.12 -3.84 -29.19
N GLU A 368 3.12 -2.50 -29.11
CA GLU A 368 2.10 -1.70 -29.77
C GLU A 368 2.27 -1.89 -31.29
N GLU A 369 1.36 -2.65 -31.91
CA GLU A 369 1.21 -2.75 -33.36
C GLU A 369 0.86 -1.36 -33.94
N ASP A 370 1.86 -0.70 -34.51
CA ASP A 370 1.65 0.30 -35.57
C ASP A 370 1.34 -0.46 -36.87
N GLU A 371 0.16 -0.17 -37.43
CA GLU A 371 -0.28 -0.64 -38.76
C GLU A 371 0.69 -0.18 -39.86
N ASP A 372 1.33 -1.10 -40.59
CA ASP A 372 1.68 -0.94 -42.00
C ASP A 372 1.98 -2.30 -42.68
N GLU A 373 1.54 -2.43 -43.94
CA GLU A 373 1.33 -3.64 -44.73
C GLU A 373 2.59 -4.42 -45.21
N GLU A 374 2.41 -5.75 -45.27
CA GLU A 374 2.99 -6.79 -46.15
C GLU A 374 4.52 -6.95 -46.35
N THR A 375 5.06 -8.13 -45.99
CA THR A 375 5.34 -9.27 -46.91
C THR A 375 5.98 -10.47 -46.18
N ALA A 376 5.71 -11.68 -46.69
CA ALA A 376 6.02 -12.98 -46.09
C ALA A 376 7.49 -13.43 -46.18
N SER A 377 7.97 -14.19 -45.19
CA SER A 377 8.94 -15.31 -45.37
C SER A 377 9.12 -16.15 -44.10
N ASP A 378 8.68 -17.40 -44.21
CA ASP A 378 9.11 -18.69 -43.63
C ASP A 378 10.23 -18.81 -42.56
N GLY A 379 9.91 -19.61 -41.52
CA GLY A 379 10.75 -20.71 -40.98
C GLY A 379 11.88 -20.42 -40.00
N GLU A 380 11.70 -20.75 -38.71
CA GLU A 380 12.31 -21.93 -38.03
C GLU A 380 12.04 -21.91 -36.51
N LYS A 381 11.81 -23.09 -35.93
CA LYS A 381 11.52 -23.32 -34.51
C LYS A 381 12.81 -23.69 -33.78
N GLU A 382 13.14 -22.97 -32.70
CA GLU A 382 14.06 -23.47 -31.68
C GLU A 382 13.34 -23.57 -30.33
N GLU A 383 13.37 -24.78 -29.76
CA GLU A 383 12.93 -25.08 -28.40
C GLU A 383 14.05 -24.68 -27.43
N GLU A 384 13.80 -23.70 -26.55
CA GLU A 384 14.65 -23.46 -25.38
C GLU A 384 13.90 -23.78 -24.07
N GLN A 385 14.51 -24.67 -23.30
CA GLN A 385 14.03 -25.18 -22.03
C GLN A 385 14.16 -24.12 -20.93
N GLN A 386 13.07 -23.82 -20.23
CA GLN A 386 13.08 -22.97 -19.03
C GLN A 386 13.70 -23.70 -17.83
N PRO A 387 14.66 -23.10 -17.10
CA PRO A 387 15.02 -23.55 -15.76
C PRO A 387 14.07 -22.94 -14.72
N SER A 388 13.38 -23.81 -13.98
CA SER A 388 12.62 -23.47 -12.78
C SER A 388 13.54 -22.95 -11.66
N ILE A 389 13.36 -21.70 -11.22
CA ILE A 389 14.12 -21.14 -10.09
C ILE A 389 13.39 -21.42 -8.77
N VAL A 390 14.03 -22.26 -7.97
CA VAL A 390 13.73 -22.54 -6.56
C VAL A 390 14.08 -21.31 -5.73
N ILE A 391 13.09 -20.70 -5.07
CA ILE A 391 13.34 -19.64 -4.07
C ILE A 391 13.78 -20.31 -2.77
N GLY A 392 15.10 -20.45 -2.61
CA GLY A 392 15.74 -20.74 -1.34
C GLY A 392 16.82 -19.69 -1.11
N PHE A 393 16.55 -18.66 -0.30
CA PHE A 393 17.57 -17.69 0.08
C PHE A 393 18.47 -18.28 1.16
N LYS A 394 19.58 -18.90 0.73
CA LYS A 394 20.80 -18.93 1.55
C LYS A 394 21.52 -17.61 1.33
N THR A 395 21.67 -16.81 2.38
CA THR A 395 22.51 -15.61 2.36
C THR A 395 23.96 -15.98 1.98
N PRO A 396 24.56 -15.36 0.96
CA PRO A 396 25.99 -15.14 0.94
C PRO A 396 26.25 -13.71 1.42
N SER A 397 27.01 -13.60 2.49
CA SER A 397 27.71 -12.36 2.83
C SER A 397 28.52 -11.91 1.61
N GLY A 398 28.11 -10.81 0.97
CA GLY A 398 28.92 -10.05 0.01
C GLY A 398 28.60 -10.30 -1.47
N ALA A 399 27.49 -9.74 -1.96
CA ALA A 399 27.30 -9.28 -3.35
C ALA A 399 25.87 -8.69 -3.47
N ALA A 400 25.70 -7.40 -3.17
CA ALA A 400 24.39 -6.72 -3.29
C ALA A 400 24.55 -5.41 -4.07
N GLU A 401 24.87 -5.49 -5.36
CA GLU A 401 24.77 -4.36 -6.30
C GLU A 401 24.16 -4.74 -7.66
N GLU A 402 23.96 -6.02 -7.98
CA GLU A 402 23.38 -6.41 -9.26
C GLU A 402 21.84 -6.36 -9.21
N GLY A 403 21.26 -5.36 -9.88
CA GLY A 403 19.80 -5.26 -10.12
C GLY A 403 19.08 -4.07 -9.48
N MET A 404 19.78 -3.17 -8.77
CA MET A 404 19.17 -1.97 -8.17
C MET A 404 19.50 -0.70 -8.96
N GLU A 405 18.48 0.05 -9.39
CA GLU A 405 18.67 1.35 -10.00
C GLU A 405 18.89 2.42 -8.91
N LYS A 406 20.12 2.96 -8.80
CA LYS A 406 20.45 4.09 -7.90
C LYS A 406 19.59 5.33 -8.24
N LEU A 407 18.88 5.94 -7.29
CA LEU A 407 18.24 7.24 -7.52
C LEU A 407 19.30 8.34 -7.35
N SER A 408 19.89 8.81 -8.45
CA SER A 408 20.77 9.99 -8.41
C SER A 408 19.92 11.25 -8.55
N ILE A 409 19.98 12.12 -7.55
CA ILE A 409 19.43 13.48 -7.58
C ILE A 409 20.62 14.43 -7.59
N ASN A 410 20.67 15.35 -8.57
CA ASN A 410 21.69 16.39 -8.60
C ASN A 410 21.48 17.36 -7.43
N ASP A 411 22.37 17.27 -6.43
CA ASP A 411 22.40 18.12 -5.24
C ASP A 411 22.97 19.51 -5.59
N GLU A 412 22.18 20.32 -6.28
CA GLU A 412 22.36 21.78 -6.31
C GLU A 412 21.05 22.47 -5.94
N THR A 413 20.67 22.36 -4.65
CA THR A 413 19.69 23.28 -4.08
C THR A 413 20.23 23.87 -2.79
N ALA A 414 20.54 25.15 -2.85
CA ALA A 414 20.98 25.97 -1.72
C ALA A 414 20.04 25.81 -0.51
N MET A 415 20.66 25.76 0.67
CA MET A 415 20.00 25.73 1.97
C MET A 415 18.89 26.77 2.07
N ILE A 416 17.64 26.32 2.10
CA ILE A 416 16.50 27.12 2.55
C ILE A 416 16.37 26.87 4.04
N GLN A 417 16.56 27.93 4.83
CA GLN A 417 16.46 27.86 6.29
C GLN A 417 15.08 27.35 6.74
N PRO A 418 15.01 26.56 7.82
CA PRO A 418 13.75 26.08 8.36
C PRO A 418 12.89 27.25 8.85
N ILE A 419 11.60 27.21 8.47
CA ILE A 419 10.56 28.08 9.01
C ILE A 419 10.40 27.73 10.50
N PRO A 420 10.31 28.70 11.44
CA PRO A 420 10.23 28.40 12.86
C PRO A 420 8.93 27.67 13.19
N GLU A 421 9.06 26.56 13.93
CA GLU A 421 7.96 25.89 14.61
C GLU A 421 7.33 26.84 15.64
N LEU A 422 6.01 27.02 15.56
CA LEU A 422 5.23 27.66 16.61
C LEU A 422 4.94 26.62 17.71
N THR A 423 5.91 26.43 18.60
CA THR A 423 5.76 25.75 19.88
C THR A 423 6.17 26.70 21.01
N SER A 424 5.21 27.48 21.53
CA SER A 424 5.24 28.02 22.91
C SER A 424 4.01 28.89 23.19
N LEU A 425 2.90 28.28 23.62
CA LEU A 425 1.93 28.97 24.48
C LEU A 425 1.36 27.95 25.47
N SER A 426 2.09 27.71 26.55
CA SER A 426 1.52 27.25 27.82
C SER A 426 1.61 28.37 28.85
N SER A 427 0.60 28.44 29.71
CA SER A 427 0.45 29.30 30.90
C SER A 427 0.16 30.78 30.68
N ASN A 428 -1.13 31.13 30.59
CA ASN A 428 -1.70 32.32 31.23
C ASN A 428 -3.22 32.19 31.29
N PHE A 429 -3.71 31.44 32.28
CA PHE A 429 -5.11 31.51 32.71
C PHE A 429 -5.25 32.68 33.70
N PRO A 430 -6.21 33.60 33.53
CA PRO A 430 -6.54 34.58 34.57
C PRO A 430 -7.28 33.86 35.73
N PRO A 431 -7.12 34.31 36.98
CA PRO A 431 -7.75 33.66 38.12
C PRO A 431 -9.28 33.88 38.11
N LEU A 432 -10.00 32.80 38.40
CA LEU A 432 -11.45 32.74 38.62
C LEU A 432 -11.89 33.82 39.62
N ALA A 433 -12.69 34.76 39.14
CA ALA A 433 -13.42 35.70 39.99
C ALA A 433 -14.52 34.94 40.76
N ILE A 434 -14.37 34.89 42.08
CA ILE A 434 -15.37 34.43 43.03
C ILE A 434 -16.55 35.42 42.98
N LEU A 435 -17.67 34.99 42.39
CA LEU A 435 -18.95 35.69 42.48
C LEU A 435 -19.51 35.51 43.89
N ASN A 436 -19.27 36.50 44.75
CA ASN A 436 -19.99 36.68 45.99
C ASN A 436 -21.45 37.03 45.71
N HIS A 437 -22.36 36.11 46.04
CA HIS A 437 -23.76 36.45 46.32
C HIS A 437 -23.84 37.20 47.66
N PRO A 438 -24.50 38.37 47.74
CA PRO A 438 -24.99 38.88 49.00
C PRO A 438 -26.44 38.47 49.21
N HIS A 439 -26.67 37.72 50.29
CA HIS A 439 -27.97 37.64 50.95
C HIS A 439 -28.21 38.90 51.79
N THR A 440 -29.48 39.31 51.87
CA THR A 440 -30.12 40.30 52.78
C THR A 440 -29.89 41.78 52.45
N ARG A 441 -30.92 42.61 52.29
CA ARG A 441 -32.17 42.73 53.06
C ARG A 441 -33.35 43.14 52.19
#